data_AF-A0A7L4D9V1-F1
#
_entry.id   AF-A0A7L4D9V1-F1
#
_cell.length_a   1.000
_cell.length_b   1.000
_cell.length_c   1.000
_cell.angle_alpha   90.00
_cell.angle_beta   90.00
_cell.angle_gamma   90.00
#
_symmetry.space_group_name_H-M   'P 1'
#
loop_
_entity.id
_entity.type
_entity.pdbx_description
1 polymer ?
#
loop_
_entity_poly.entity_id
_entity_poly.type
_entity_poly.pdbx_seq_one_letter_code
_entity_poly.pdbx_strand_id
1 'polypeptide(L)'
;MGISPGWGWLLLPVCQALVVPREVSGHAGDTLSIRCWYPPGYKGYNKYWCRGASWGSCRKVVETAGKEVPWKHGRVSIQDNHIFYVVLLTVENLSKADAGSYWCGVERTGRDLMEPVTLRVVPGKPLCLVDLRFW
;
A
#
# COMPACT_ATOMS: atom_id res chain seq x y z
N MET A 1 0.38 55.16 -2.63
CA MET A 1 0.89 53.98 -3.35
C MET A 1 0.24 52.76 -2.69
N GLY A 2 -0.91 52.34 -3.21
CA GLY A 2 -1.72 51.26 -2.62
C GLY A 2 -1.17 49.90 -3.04
N ILE A 3 -0.87 49.06 -2.06
CA ILE A 3 -0.46 47.67 -2.27
C ILE A 3 -1.73 46.90 -2.62
N SER A 4 -1.86 46.46 -3.88
CA SER A 4 -2.95 45.57 -4.28
C SER A 4 -2.72 44.22 -3.59
N PRO A 5 -3.72 43.66 -2.86
CA PRO A 5 -3.63 42.30 -2.39
C PRO A 5 -3.77 41.41 -3.62
N GLY A 6 -2.66 40.92 -4.15
CA GLY A 6 -2.67 39.99 -5.27
C GLY A 6 -3.39 38.71 -4.85
N TRP A 7 -4.46 38.37 -5.57
CA TRP A 7 -5.19 37.10 -5.47
C TRP A 7 -4.36 35.97 -6.08
N GLY A 8 -3.07 35.91 -5.75
CA GLY A 8 -2.16 34.83 -6.10
C GLY A 8 -2.31 33.73 -5.06
N TRP A 9 -3.50 33.14 -4.96
CA TRP A 9 -3.63 31.87 -4.29
C TRP A 9 -2.78 30.90 -5.09
N LEU A 10 -1.68 30.48 -4.46
CA LEU A 10 -0.73 29.51 -4.94
C LEU A 10 -1.46 28.35 -5.62
N LEU A 11 -1.48 28.32 -6.95
CA LEU A 11 -1.74 27.11 -7.72
C LEU A 11 -0.51 26.22 -7.53
N LEU A 12 -0.34 25.67 -6.33
CA LEU A 12 0.55 24.54 -6.17
C LEU A 12 -0.04 23.44 -7.06
N PRO A 13 0.69 22.99 -8.09
CA PRO A 13 0.22 21.90 -8.92
C PRO A 13 -0.06 20.73 -7.97
N VAL A 14 -1.32 20.28 -7.95
CA VAL A 14 -1.74 19.16 -7.10
C VAL A 14 -0.84 17.98 -7.46
N CYS A 15 -0.04 17.52 -6.50
CA CYS A 15 0.84 16.38 -6.70
C CYS A 15 -0.04 15.15 -6.96
N GLN A 16 -0.07 14.68 -8.21
CA GLN A 16 -0.87 13.54 -8.63
C GLN A 16 -0.13 12.21 -8.44
N ALA A 17 0.64 12.09 -7.36
CA ALA A 17 1.38 10.87 -7.02
C ALA A 17 0.60 10.03 -6.00
N LEU A 18 0.90 8.72 -5.92
CA LEU A 18 0.45 7.93 -4.78
C LEU A 18 1.26 8.34 -3.55
N VAL A 19 0.62 8.31 -2.40
CA VAL A 19 1.33 8.42 -1.12
C VAL A 19 1.37 7.03 -0.54
N VAL A 20 2.57 6.48 -0.39
CA VAL A 20 2.78 5.09 0.04
C VAL A 20 3.96 5.05 1.01
N PRO A 21 3.93 4.20 2.06
CA PRO A 21 5.11 4.01 2.90
C PRO A 21 6.27 3.46 2.06
N ARG A 22 7.44 4.10 2.14
CA ARG A 22 8.65 3.63 1.46
C ARG A 22 9.09 2.25 1.94
N GLU A 23 8.90 2.00 3.24
CA GLU A 23 9.25 0.76 3.90
C GLU A 23 8.18 0.43 4.94
N VAL A 24 7.84 -0.85 5.03
CA VAL A 24 6.95 -1.41 6.04
C VAL A 24 7.62 -2.65 6.63
N SER A 25 7.41 -2.88 7.93
CA SER A 25 7.98 -4.02 8.62
C SER A 25 6.96 -4.66 9.55
N GLY A 26 7.09 -5.98 9.73
CA GLY A 26 6.31 -6.76 10.68
C GLY A 26 7.09 -7.98 11.15
N HIS A 27 6.69 -8.60 12.26
CA HIS A 27 7.32 -9.83 12.71
C HIS A 27 6.74 -11.04 11.99
N ALA A 28 7.53 -12.11 11.87
CA ALA A 28 7.03 -13.38 11.36
C ALA A 28 5.86 -13.88 12.23
N GLY A 29 4.77 -14.27 11.59
CA GLY A 29 3.51 -14.67 12.23
C GLY A 29 2.48 -13.55 12.38
N ASP A 30 2.89 -12.27 12.29
CA ASP A 30 1.99 -11.13 12.44
C ASP A 30 1.09 -10.93 11.21
N THR A 31 0.06 -10.10 11.40
CA THR A 31 -0.71 -9.51 10.30
C THR A 31 -0.21 -8.09 10.04
N LEU A 32 0.26 -7.83 8.81
CA LEU A 32 0.76 -6.53 8.39
C LEU A 32 -0.29 -5.78 7.58
N SER A 33 -0.57 -4.53 7.95
CA SER A 33 -1.49 -3.64 7.22
C SER A 33 -0.73 -2.53 6.51
N ILE A 34 -1.00 -2.33 5.23
CA ILE A 34 -0.35 -1.34 4.37
C ILE A 34 -1.45 -0.44 3.79
N ARG A 35 -1.16 0.87 3.72
CA ARG A 35 -2.08 1.89 3.21
C ARG A 35 -1.43 2.62 2.04
N CYS A 36 -2.14 2.71 0.92
CA CYS A 36 -1.72 3.51 -0.22
C CYS A 36 -2.80 4.55 -0.54
N TRP A 37 -2.49 5.82 -0.42
CA TRP A 37 -3.42 6.89 -0.79
C TRP A 37 -3.23 7.25 -2.26
N TYR A 38 -4.34 7.52 -2.94
CA TYR A 38 -4.36 7.92 -4.34
C TYR A 38 -5.07 9.25 -4.53
N PRO A 39 -4.70 10.04 -5.55
CA PRO A 39 -5.34 11.32 -5.79
C PRO A 39 -6.80 11.16 -6.24
N PRO A 40 -7.66 12.16 -5.98
CA PRO A 40 -9.02 12.16 -6.51
C PRO A 40 -9.02 11.99 -8.05
N GLY A 41 -10.01 11.26 -8.57
CA GLY A 41 -10.14 10.96 -10.01
C GLY A 41 -9.88 9.50 -10.38
N TYR A 42 -9.29 8.71 -9.46
CA TYR A 42 -8.96 7.31 -9.71
C TYR A 42 -9.90 6.29 -9.04
N LYS A 43 -11.05 6.69 -8.49
CA LYS A 43 -11.98 5.78 -7.76
C LYS A 43 -12.29 4.49 -8.54
N GLY A 44 -12.90 4.61 -9.72
CA GLY A 44 -13.27 3.44 -10.55
C GLY A 44 -12.11 2.73 -11.27
N TYR A 45 -10.86 3.10 -11.02
CA TYR A 45 -9.70 2.48 -11.65
C TYR A 45 -9.28 1.24 -10.87
N ASN A 46 -8.78 0.23 -11.58
CA ASN A 46 -8.25 -0.96 -10.92
C ASN A 46 -7.03 -0.60 -10.06
N LYS A 47 -7.05 -1.06 -8.81
CA LYS A 47 -5.94 -0.93 -7.87
C LYS A 47 -5.32 -2.29 -7.67
N TYR A 48 -4.01 -2.35 -7.57
CA TYR A 48 -3.32 -3.62 -7.38
C TYR A 48 -2.10 -3.49 -6.49
N TRP A 49 -1.75 -4.62 -5.90
CA TRP A 49 -0.49 -4.84 -5.20
C TRP A 49 0.31 -5.85 -5.99
N CYS A 50 1.53 -5.49 -6.38
CA CYS A 50 2.39 -6.37 -7.18
C CYS A 50 3.78 -6.49 -6.57
N ARG A 51 4.46 -7.60 -6.89
CA ARG A 51 5.82 -7.90 -6.41
C ARG A 51 6.81 -7.83 -7.57
N GLY A 52 7.92 -7.13 -7.38
CA GLY A 52 8.97 -6.99 -8.40
C GLY A 52 10.00 -5.92 -8.04
N ALA A 53 11.25 -6.13 -8.46
CA ALA A 53 12.36 -5.20 -8.20
C ALA A 53 12.30 -3.94 -9.07
N SER A 54 11.62 -4.01 -10.22
CA SER A 54 11.45 -2.91 -11.16
C SER A 54 10.03 -2.88 -11.71
N TRP A 55 9.62 -1.72 -12.24
CA TRP A 55 8.29 -1.47 -12.82
C TRP A 55 7.84 -2.57 -13.81
N GLY A 56 8.68 -2.92 -14.80
CA GLY A 56 8.32 -3.92 -15.82
C GLY A 56 8.35 -5.38 -15.35
N SER A 57 8.97 -5.66 -14.19
CA SER A 57 9.02 -7.00 -13.60
C SER A 57 7.89 -7.28 -12.62
N CYS A 58 7.02 -6.30 -12.36
CA CYS A 58 6.03 -6.38 -11.31
C CYS A 58 4.90 -7.35 -11.65
N ARG A 59 4.74 -8.40 -10.85
CA ARG A 59 3.66 -9.39 -11.01
C ARG A 59 2.56 -9.12 -9.99
N LYS A 60 1.34 -8.88 -10.47
CA LYS A 60 0.16 -8.63 -9.63
C LYS A 60 -0.02 -9.82 -8.66
N VAL A 61 -0.13 -9.50 -7.37
CA VAL A 61 -0.41 -10.45 -6.28
C VAL A 61 -1.91 -10.46 -5.99
N VAL A 62 -2.52 -9.27 -5.96
CA VAL A 62 -3.94 -9.08 -5.71
C VAL A 62 -4.41 -7.75 -6.34
N GLU A 63 -5.66 -7.66 -6.78
CA GLU A 63 -6.23 -6.46 -7.39
C GLU A 63 -7.72 -6.28 -7.08
N THR A 64 -8.25 -5.08 -7.29
CA THR A 64 -9.64 -4.70 -6.94
C THR A 64 -10.60 -4.80 -8.11
N ALA A 65 -10.10 -4.94 -9.34
CA ALA A 65 -10.86 -4.83 -10.59
C ALA A 65 -11.74 -3.56 -10.67
N GLY A 66 -11.31 -2.47 -10.01
CA GLY A 66 -12.03 -1.19 -9.97
C GLY A 66 -13.26 -1.16 -9.06
N LYS A 67 -13.38 -2.11 -8.12
CA LYS A 67 -14.51 -2.25 -7.19
C LYS A 67 -14.07 -2.06 -5.73
N GLU A 68 -14.96 -1.60 -4.87
CA GLU A 68 -14.73 -1.48 -3.41
C GLU A 68 -14.91 -2.81 -2.66
N VAL A 69 -15.45 -3.83 -3.33
CA VAL A 69 -15.64 -5.17 -2.75
C VAL A 69 -14.26 -5.73 -2.41
N PRO A 70 -13.98 -6.08 -1.14
CA PRO A 70 -12.70 -6.66 -0.76
C PRO A 70 -12.41 -7.94 -1.54
N TRP A 71 -11.16 -8.08 -1.98
CA TRP A 71 -10.67 -9.27 -2.65
C TRP A 71 -9.49 -9.87 -1.90
N LYS A 72 -9.33 -11.19 -1.93
CA LYS A 72 -8.28 -11.91 -1.22
C LYS A 72 -7.67 -12.99 -2.11
N HIS A 73 -6.34 -13.02 -2.15
CA HIS A 73 -5.57 -14.08 -2.79
C HIS A 73 -4.60 -14.69 -1.77
N GLY A 74 -4.87 -15.92 -1.34
CA GLY A 74 -4.12 -16.60 -0.29
C GLY A 74 -4.16 -15.81 1.03
N ARG A 75 -3.00 -15.34 1.48
CA ARG A 75 -2.82 -14.56 2.72
C ARG A 75 -2.91 -13.04 2.51
N VAL A 76 -3.06 -12.57 1.27
CA VAL A 76 -3.04 -11.15 0.95
C VAL A 76 -4.44 -10.70 0.56
N SER A 77 -4.97 -9.69 1.23
CA SER A 77 -6.23 -9.02 0.86
C SER A 77 -6.01 -7.58 0.44
N ILE A 78 -6.92 -7.10 -0.41
CA ILE A 78 -6.96 -5.73 -0.91
C ILE A 78 -8.39 -5.21 -0.84
N GLN A 79 -8.55 -3.96 -0.44
CA GLN A 79 -9.82 -3.25 -0.44
C GLN A 79 -9.58 -1.81 -0.89
N ASP A 80 -10.36 -1.35 -1.87
CA ASP A 80 -10.41 0.08 -2.22
C ASP A 80 -11.46 0.77 -1.35
N ASN A 81 -11.09 1.88 -0.72
CA ASN A 81 -12.02 2.75 -0.04
C ASN A 81 -12.11 4.08 -0.80
N HIS A 82 -13.23 4.28 -1.51
CA HIS A 82 -13.43 5.47 -2.34
C HIS A 82 -13.68 6.74 -1.51
N ILE A 83 -14.15 6.62 -0.27
CA ILE A 83 -14.42 7.78 0.60
C ILE A 83 -13.11 8.46 1.00
N PHE A 84 -12.13 7.65 1.41
CA PHE A 84 -10.83 8.14 1.89
C PHE A 84 -9.72 8.09 0.84
N TYR A 85 -10.05 7.67 -0.40
CA TYR A 85 -9.10 7.52 -1.50
C TYR A 85 -7.87 6.68 -1.10
N VAL A 86 -8.12 5.55 -0.45
CA VAL A 86 -7.06 4.69 0.12
C VAL A 86 -7.29 3.24 -0.25
N VAL A 87 -6.22 2.59 -0.68
CA VAL A 87 -6.13 1.14 -0.83
C VAL A 87 -5.61 0.56 0.48
N LEU A 88 -6.39 -0.36 1.05
CA LEU A 88 -6.06 -1.09 2.26
C LEU A 88 -5.59 -2.48 1.87
N LEU A 89 -4.35 -2.79 2.23
CA LEU A 89 -3.71 -4.08 1.98
C LEU A 89 -3.44 -4.75 3.31
N THR A 90 -3.75 -6.03 3.39
CA THR A 90 -3.48 -6.83 4.59
C THR A 90 -2.74 -8.11 4.19
N VAL A 91 -1.61 -8.37 4.82
CA VAL A 91 -0.83 -9.60 4.67
C VAL A 91 -0.89 -10.37 5.97
N GLU A 92 -1.60 -11.48 5.99
CA GLU A 92 -1.76 -12.35 7.16
C GLU A 92 -0.58 -13.32 7.30
N ASN A 93 -0.27 -13.71 8.55
CA ASN A 93 0.75 -14.71 8.88
C ASN A 93 2.06 -14.47 8.12
N LEU A 94 2.66 -13.30 8.37
CA LEU A 94 3.83 -12.81 7.67
C LEU A 94 5.00 -13.81 7.78
N SER A 95 5.69 -14.05 6.68
CA SER A 95 6.80 -15.01 6.62
C SER A 95 8.03 -14.39 6.00
N LYS A 96 9.23 -14.92 6.26
CA LYS A 96 10.47 -14.41 5.64
C LYS A 96 10.41 -14.38 4.10
N ALA A 97 9.61 -15.27 3.50
CA ALA A 97 9.40 -15.32 2.04
C ALA A 97 8.59 -14.13 1.49
N ASP A 98 7.89 -13.39 2.35
CA ASP A 98 7.14 -12.18 1.98
C ASP A 98 8.04 -10.94 1.92
N ALA A 99 9.27 -11.00 2.42
CA ALA A 99 10.19 -9.87 2.34
C ALA A 99 10.58 -9.54 0.89
N GLY A 100 10.66 -8.26 0.53
CA GLY A 100 11.14 -7.84 -0.78
C GLY A 100 10.54 -6.53 -1.28
N SER A 101 10.69 -6.30 -2.58
CA SER A 101 10.20 -5.11 -3.28
C SER A 101 8.82 -5.32 -3.86
N TYR A 102 7.91 -4.42 -3.51
CA TYR A 102 6.53 -4.38 -3.93
C TYR A 102 6.17 -3.00 -4.46
N TRP A 103 4.99 -2.92 -5.08
CA TRP A 103 4.45 -1.66 -5.57
C TRP A 103 2.95 -1.62 -5.31
N CYS A 104 2.49 -0.45 -4.91
CA CYS A 104 1.09 -0.11 -4.96
C CYS A 104 0.81 0.58 -6.29
N GLY A 105 -0.18 0.10 -7.04
CA GLY A 105 -0.44 0.55 -8.40
C GLY A 105 -1.90 0.89 -8.67
N VAL A 106 -2.09 1.87 -9.56
CA VAL A 106 -3.37 2.22 -10.18
C VAL A 106 -3.22 2.01 -11.67
N GLU A 107 -3.99 1.08 -12.21
CA GLU A 107 -4.00 0.75 -13.62
C GLU A 107 -4.74 1.83 -14.41
N ARG A 108 -4.07 2.47 -15.37
CA ARG A 108 -4.67 3.53 -16.20
C ARG A 108 -4.17 3.44 -17.64
N THR A 109 -4.86 4.09 -18.57
CA THR A 109 -4.40 4.16 -19.96
C THR A 109 -2.98 4.75 -20.04
N GLY A 110 -2.07 4.03 -20.68
CA GLY A 110 -0.66 4.40 -20.79
C GLY A 110 0.19 3.81 -19.67
N ARG A 111 0.90 4.66 -18.92
CA ARG A 111 1.75 4.21 -17.80
C ARG A 111 0.98 4.26 -16.50
N ASP A 112 0.88 3.12 -15.83
CA ASP A 112 0.31 3.02 -14.49
C ASP A 112 0.94 3.99 -13.51
N LEU A 113 0.12 4.50 -12.59
CA LEU A 113 0.58 5.27 -11.46
C LEU A 113 0.99 4.28 -10.37
N MET A 114 2.28 4.20 -10.07
CA MET A 114 2.82 3.21 -9.13
C MET A 114 3.89 3.81 -8.24
N GLU A 115 3.93 3.40 -6.98
CA GLU A 115 4.98 3.78 -6.02
C GLU A 115 5.54 2.55 -5.30
N PRO A 116 6.86 2.48 -5.09
CA PRO A 116 7.52 1.32 -4.53
C PRO A 116 7.37 1.25 -3.01
N VAL A 117 7.32 0.01 -2.51
CA VAL A 117 7.27 -0.32 -1.09
C VAL A 117 8.25 -1.46 -0.80
N THR A 118 9.11 -1.27 0.18
CA THR A 118 9.97 -2.35 0.70
C THR A 118 9.28 -3.02 1.88
N LEU A 119 9.00 -4.33 1.77
CA LEU A 119 8.47 -5.13 2.86
C LEU A 119 9.63 -5.84 3.57
N ARG A 120 9.81 -5.55 4.86
CA ARG A 120 10.76 -6.26 5.73
C ARG A 120 10.04 -7.18 6.69
N VAL A 121 10.63 -8.35 6.92
CA VAL A 121 10.13 -9.31 7.90
C VAL A 121 11.19 -9.52 8.96
N VAL A 122 10.85 -9.15 10.19
CA VAL A 122 11.67 -9.34 11.37
C VAL A 122 11.37 -10.74 11.94
N PRO A 123 12.34 -11.46 12.53
CA PRO A 123 12.04 -12.69 13.24
C PRO A 123 10.88 -12.51 14.22
N GLY A 124 10.03 -13.53 14.34
CA GLY A 124 8.96 -13.59 15.33
C GLY A 124 9.52 -13.28 16.72
N LYS A 125 8.73 -12.62 17.57
CA LYS A 125 9.09 -12.53 18.99
C LYS A 125 9.39 -13.96 19.46
N PRO A 126 10.50 -14.21 20.17
CA PRO A 126 10.63 -15.48 20.85
C PRO A 126 9.36 -15.62 21.68
N LEU A 127 8.63 -16.71 21.46
CA LEU A 127 7.65 -17.16 22.43
C LEU A 127 8.47 -17.33 23.69
N CYS A 128 8.49 -16.32 24.58
CA CYS A 128 8.86 -16.58 25.95
C CYS A 128 7.96 -17.74 26.31
N LEU A 129 8.58 -18.89 26.57
CA LEU A 129 7.96 -20.02 27.24
C LEU A 129 7.08 -19.37 28.29
N VAL A 130 5.77 -19.41 28.08
CA VAL A 130 4.82 -19.13 29.14
C VAL A 130 5.29 -20.06 30.23
N ASP A 131 5.86 -19.48 31.27
CA ASP A 131 6.60 -20.19 32.29
C ASP A 131 5.64 -21.27 32.81
N LEU A 132 5.82 -22.53 32.40
CA LEU A 132 5.09 -23.68 32.96
C LEU A 132 5.60 -23.96 34.39
N ARG A 133 6.00 -22.91 35.11
CA ARG A 133 6.60 -22.94 36.43
C ARG A 133 6.14 -21.77 37.28
N PHE A 134 4.83 -21.58 37.43
CA PHE A 134 4.32 -20.99 38.67
C PHE A 134 3.03 -21.68 39.11
N TRP A 135 3.25 -22.64 40.02
CA TRP A 135 2.36 -23.46 40.86
C TRP A 135 1.54 -24.59 40.21
#